data_AF-A0A812TN42-F1
#
_entry.id   AF-A0A812TN42-F1
#
_cell.length_a   1.000
_cell.length_b   1.000
_cell.length_c   1.000
_cell.angle_alpha   90.00
_cell.angle_beta   90.00
_cell.angle_gamma   90.00
#
_symmetry.space_group_name_H-M   'P 1'
#
loop_
_entity.id
_entity.type
_entity.pdbx_description
1 polymer ?
#
loop_
_entity_poly.entity_id
_entity_poly.type
_entity_poly.pdbx_seq_one_letter_code
_entity_poly.pdbx_strand_id
1 'polypeptide(L)'
;MQIDTRNRDCGVTPASITNCTKFTPGPEPKQARYGLGIPKDTNYSGILECPCNSRYGGDPMFYPDSQTKILAHKYTIVGSGACPAGELVENATSCFAAATTLGIHASSFVNRTVADPKLPPGCSVTVEPNQTAVVYFNTAGQGNCTAASKRSGEGISKVGVKVAIEVDASDTFDMSPPGQYCENNRKSKIQAFAMKGATLAAAEEARDQCKQFCWDQPSCWGCSVDCESVPYAYGALISACQWNAITSCGTVMKWSGSIRGDISRKQREGGQVTMTLSGPAGGWFGAGFNASAMADSPYTLVVNDAGVTERKIGTCGSEAEHCPGDLLSSSLKVLSSSVVDNVRTVVVTRGLAGITKNHYSFNPYADETIHFITAVGQTQTFAYHRAHGPTQVALTSEGSSSCICDKGLTGRLCETGGVNCAEFEKDCVAAPAGDLKAQQNPTCNSRQYSGGLSCCHHKRIMLDADQEIRPELLRYHMKFRFWFQEYKPATSAAKASHADLPRIYYQTEAHAGEYDIPPAFARPGHPVVGYPQWPVGTPTPGTSCKGSCPDGPDCECVHTITYHWTVSNIRLIYAGGHCHAPSCISIE
;
A
#
# COMPACT_ATOMS: atom_id res chain seq x y z
N MET A 1 0.56 25.86 7.91
CA MET A 1 0.04 26.14 9.28
C MET A 1 1.12 26.85 10.07
N GLN A 2 0.91 28.11 10.46
CA GLN A 2 1.82 28.82 11.36
C GLN A 2 0.99 29.28 12.56
N ILE A 3 1.51 29.08 13.77
CA ILE A 3 0.92 29.65 14.97
C ILE A 3 1.19 31.15 14.88
N ASP A 4 0.23 31.90 14.33
CA ASP A 4 0.28 33.36 14.27
C ASP A 4 0.11 33.93 15.69
N THR A 5 1.18 33.79 16.49
CA THR A 5 1.25 34.33 17.85
C THR A 5 1.16 35.84 17.84
N ARG A 6 1.72 36.48 16.81
CA ARG A 6 1.75 37.93 16.67
C ARG A 6 0.36 38.54 16.50
N ASN A 7 -0.45 38.09 15.55
CA ASN A 7 -1.78 38.67 15.40
C ASN A 7 -2.70 38.32 16.59
N ARG A 8 -2.44 37.18 17.26
CA ARG A 8 -3.15 36.77 18.48
C ARG A 8 -2.82 37.66 19.69
N ASP A 9 -1.54 37.97 19.90
CA ASP A 9 -1.08 38.66 21.11
C ASP A 9 -1.04 40.19 20.93
N CYS A 10 -0.88 40.65 19.70
CA CYS A 10 -0.64 42.06 19.38
C CYS A 10 -1.85 42.72 18.70
N GLY A 11 -2.75 41.92 18.12
CA GLY A 11 -3.96 42.35 17.41
C GLY A 11 -3.80 42.37 15.88
N VAL A 12 -4.94 42.34 15.17
CA VAL A 12 -5.02 42.21 13.69
C VAL A 12 -5.24 43.53 12.95
N THR A 13 -5.42 44.65 13.66
CA THR A 13 -5.77 45.92 13.05
C THR A 13 -4.53 46.72 12.64
N PRO A 14 -4.62 47.68 11.69
CA PRO A 14 -3.52 48.58 11.41
C PRO A 14 -2.99 49.33 12.64
N ALA A 15 -3.86 49.66 13.61
CA ALA A 15 -3.48 50.30 14.87
C ALA A 15 -2.67 49.36 15.79
N SER A 16 -2.80 48.05 15.60
CA SER A 16 -2.12 47.01 16.37
C SER A 16 -0.68 46.76 15.92
N ILE A 17 -0.24 47.36 14.79
CA ILE A 17 1.06 47.05 14.17
C ILE A 17 2.25 47.37 15.07
N THR A 18 2.11 48.34 15.96
CA THR A 18 3.16 48.80 16.90
C THR A 18 3.14 48.05 18.23
N ASN A 19 2.10 47.26 18.53
CA ASN A 19 1.96 46.56 19.81
C ASN A 19 3.03 45.48 20.03
N CYS A 20 3.58 44.94 18.94
CA CYS A 20 4.73 44.04 18.96
C CYS A 20 5.70 44.43 17.86
N THR A 21 6.77 45.10 18.27
CA THR A 21 7.90 45.47 17.39
C THR A 21 8.89 44.32 17.21
N LYS A 22 8.78 43.27 18.03
CA LYS A 22 9.62 42.07 17.99
C LYS A 22 8.73 40.82 17.93
N PHE A 23 8.93 39.98 16.93
CA PHE A 23 8.31 38.66 16.86
C PHE A 23 8.92 37.74 17.92
N THR A 24 8.06 37.08 18.70
CA THR A 24 8.47 36.03 19.64
C THR A 24 7.86 34.71 19.16
N PRO A 25 8.66 33.70 18.82
CA PRO A 25 8.12 32.41 18.40
C PRO A 25 7.30 31.79 19.52
N GLY A 26 6.22 31.11 19.13
CA GLY A 26 5.50 30.21 20.03
C GLY A 26 6.32 28.96 20.35
N PRO A 27 5.88 28.16 21.34
CA PRO A 27 6.45 26.85 21.57
C PRO A 27 6.34 25.96 20.32
N GLU A 28 7.36 25.17 20.05
CA GLU A 28 7.41 24.18 18.97
C GLU A 28 7.50 22.76 19.59
N PRO A 29 7.00 21.71 18.92
CA PRO A 29 7.21 20.33 19.36
C PRO A 29 8.70 19.97 19.44
N LYS A 30 9.10 19.15 20.41
CA LYS A 30 10.49 18.69 20.60
C LYS A 30 11.12 18.11 19.32
N GLN A 31 10.31 17.40 18.54
CA GLN A 31 10.75 16.75 17.30
C GLN A 31 10.96 17.71 16.12
N ALA A 32 10.38 18.92 16.14
CA ALA A 32 10.43 19.88 15.03
C ALA A 32 11.86 20.30 14.63
N ARG A 33 12.80 20.18 15.57
CA ARG A 33 14.21 20.53 15.40
C ARG A 33 15.16 19.38 15.67
N TYR A 34 14.68 18.14 15.59
CA TYR A 34 15.51 16.98 15.96
C TYR A 34 16.05 17.09 17.41
N GLY A 35 15.25 17.65 18.33
CA GLY A 35 15.65 17.89 19.71
C GLY A 35 16.69 19.01 19.90
N LEU A 36 17.06 19.74 18.85
CA LEU A 36 17.90 20.92 18.96
C LEU A 36 17.08 22.10 19.49
N GLY A 37 17.68 22.91 20.35
CA GLY A 37 17.06 24.15 20.84
C GLY A 37 16.88 25.19 19.73
N ILE A 38 16.18 26.28 20.05
CA ILE A 38 16.05 27.44 19.16
C ILE A 38 17.43 28.11 19.07
N PRO A 39 18.06 28.21 17.88
CA PRO A 39 19.36 28.87 17.76
C PRO A 39 19.29 30.33 18.20
N LYS A 40 20.42 30.82 18.72
CA LYS A 40 20.57 32.23 19.08
C LYS A 40 20.39 33.07 17.81
N ASP A 41 19.57 34.11 17.89
CA ASP A 41 19.31 35.09 16.81
C ASP A 41 18.49 34.58 15.61
N THR A 42 18.04 33.32 15.60
CA THR A 42 16.95 32.90 14.72
C THR A 42 15.64 32.85 15.51
N ASN A 43 14.61 33.50 14.97
CA ASN A 43 13.32 33.59 15.62
C ASN A 43 12.34 32.51 15.15
N TYR A 44 12.75 31.58 14.29
CA TYR A 44 11.85 30.56 13.75
C TYR A 44 12.64 29.40 13.11
N SER A 45 12.17 28.15 13.24
CA SER A 45 12.58 27.07 12.33
C SER A 45 11.34 26.35 11.84
N GLY A 46 11.29 26.17 10.54
CA GLY A 46 10.24 25.46 9.84
C GLY A 46 10.85 24.31 9.07
N ILE A 47 11.86 23.65 9.67
CA ILE A 47 12.51 22.48 9.10
C ILE A 47 11.45 21.44 8.69
N LEU A 48 10.27 21.46 9.33
CA LEU A 48 9.08 20.72 8.93
C LEU A 48 7.82 21.61 9.02
N GLU A 49 7.00 21.68 7.96
CA GLU A 49 5.73 22.42 7.98
C GLU A 49 4.78 21.88 9.07
N CYS A 50 4.77 20.55 9.23
CA CYS A 50 3.97 19.85 10.23
C CYS A 50 4.80 18.79 10.94
N PRO A 51 5.58 19.16 11.97
CA PRO A 51 6.30 18.17 12.78
C PRO A 51 5.30 17.20 13.42
N CYS A 52 5.64 15.92 13.43
CA CYS A 52 4.94 15.00 14.31
C CYS A 52 5.28 15.34 15.77
N ASN A 53 4.39 15.00 16.70
CA ASN A 53 4.48 15.44 18.08
C ASN A 53 3.94 14.38 19.03
N SER A 54 4.08 14.59 20.34
CA SER A 54 3.64 13.60 21.32
C SER A 54 2.13 13.33 21.28
N ARG A 55 1.34 14.16 20.59
CA ARG A 55 -0.11 13.96 20.40
C ARG A 55 -0.45 13.16 19.15
N TYR A 56 0.44 13.12 18.16
CA TYR A 56 0.26 12.32 16.95
C TYR A 56 1.57 12.05 16.19
N GLY A 57 1.82 10.78 15.83
CA GLY A 57 2.96 10.36 14.99
C GLY A 57 4.35 10.63 15.59
N GLY A 58 4.43 11.03 16.86
CA GLY A 58 5.68 11.41 17.51
C GLY A 58 6.65 10.24 17.58
N ASP A 59 7.89 10.48 17.17
CA ASP A 59 8.95 9.48 17.17
C ASP A 59 9.30 9.05 18.60
N PRO A 60 9.39 7.74 18.88
CA PRO A 60 9.76 7.24 20.21
C PRO A 60 11.09 7.78 20.73
N MET A 61 11.98 8.24 19.84
CA MET A 61 13.22 8.92 20.19
C MET A 61 13.00 10.20 21.02
N PHE A 62 11.93 10.95 20.75
CA PHE A 62 11.57 12.16 21.50
C PHE A 62 10.41 11.94 22.47
N TYR A 63 9.57 10.95 22.19
CA TYR A 63 8.34 10.68 22.90
C TYR A 63 8.21 9.18 23.22
N PRO A 64 9.06 8.64 24.11
CA PRO A 64 9.09 7.19 24.39
C PRO A 64 7.75 6.64 24.86
N ASP A 65 6.93 7.49 25.51
CA ASP A 65 5.65 7.10 26.11
C ASP A 65 4.42 7.47 25.26
N SER A 66 4.56 8.18 24.12
CA SER A 66 3.39 8.79 23.45
C SER A 66 2.45 7.79 22.78
N GLN A 67 2.87 6.55 22.52
CA GLN A 67 2.11 5.54 21.76
C GLN A 67 1.59 6.04 20.39
N THR A 68 2.06 7.20 19.92
CA THR A 68 1.51 7.88 18.75
C THR A 68 2.24 7.52 17.47
N LYS A 69 3.37 6.84 17.55
CA LYS A 69 4.04 6.17 16.45
C LYS A 69 4.29 4.72 16.85
N ILE A 70 3.57 3.80 16.21
CA ILE A 70 3.69 2.36 16.50
C ILE A 70 4.54 1.74 15.39
N LEU A 71 5.72 1.24 15.76
CA LEU A 71 6.59 0.51 14.86
C LEU A 71 6.31 -0.99 15.00
N ALA A 72 5.96 -1.65 13.90
CA ALA A 72 5.73 -3.08 13.86
C ALA A 72 6.22 -3.65 12.52
N HIS A 73 6.61 -4.91 12.50
CA HIS A 73 6.88 -5.60 11.25
C HIS A 73 5.56 -5.78 10.48
N LYS A 74 5.60 -5.51 9.17
CA LYS A 74 4.49 -5.82 8.26
C LYS A 74 4.83 -7.12 7.54
N TYR A 75 4.01 -8.14 7.74
CA TYR A 75 4.17 -9.42 7.07
C TYR A 75 3.18 -9.54 5.91
N THR A 76 3.56 -10.26 4.86
CA THR A 76 2.67 -10.69 3.78
C THR A 76 2.79 -12.19 3.55
N ILE A 77 1.79 -12.76 2.86
CA ILE A 77 1.91 -14.08 2.25
C ILE A 77 2.35 -13.95 0.80
N VAL A 78 3.19 -14.88 0.35
CA VAL A 78 3.46 -15.16 -1.07
C VAL A 78 3.01 -16.59 -1.37
N GLY A 79 2.11 -16.73 -2.34
CA GLY A 79 1.48 -18.02 -2.67
C GLY A 79 2.35 -18.92 -3.56
N SER A 80 3.26 -18.34 -4.34
CA SER A 80 4.12 -19.05 -5.28
C SER A 80 5.47 -18.37 -5.44
N GLY A 81 6.55 -19.14 -5.58
CA GLY A 81 7.91 -18.61 -5.72
C GLY A 81 8.61 -18.43 -4.37
N ALA A 82 9.33 -17.34 -4.17
CA ALA A 82 10.08 -17.08 -2.95
C ALA A 82 9.89 -15.63 -2.49
N CYS A 83 10.14 -15.37 -1.20
CA CYS A 83 10.21 -14.00 -0.71
C CYS A 83 11.31 -13.22 -1.45
N PRO A 84 11.07 -11.94 -1.79
CA PRO A 84 12.10 -11.06 -2.32
C PRO A 84 13.36 -11.02 -1.45
N ALA A 85 14.49 -10.69 -2.08
CA ALA A 85 15.76 -10.57 -1.37
C ALA A 85 15.66 -9.53 -0.24
N GLY A 86 16.04 -9.92 0.98
CA GLY A 86 15.96 -9.07 2.17
C GLY A 86 14.61 -9.09 2.90
N GLU A 87 13.62 -9.85 2.42
CA GLU A 87 12.29 -9.97 3.06
C GLU A 87 12.08 -11.33 3.77
N LEU A 88 13.14 -12.09 4.03
CA LEU A 88 13.04 -13.32 4.79
C LEU A 88 12.84 -13.00 6.27
N VAL A 89 11.89 -13.68 6.91
CA VAL A 89 11.77 -13.63 8.36
C VAL A 89 13.01 -14.30 8.98
N GLU A 90 13.75 -13.55 9.80
CA GLU A 90 15.09 -13.96 10.23
C GLU A 90 15.13 -14.95 11.40
N ASN A 91 14.02 -15.11 12.14
CA ASN A 91 14.00 -15.96 13.32
C ASN A 91 12.63 -16.64 13.54
N ALA A 92 12.66 -17.77 14.26
CA ALA A 92 11.49 -18.59 14.55
C ALA A 92 10.39 -17.83 15.33
N THR A 93 10.79 -17.01 16.31
CA THR A 93 9.84 -16.24 17.13
C THR A 93 9.03 -15.27 16.28
N SER A 94 9.69 -14.48 15.44
CA SER A 94 9.03 -13.58 14.48
C SER A 94 8.16 -14.36 13.49
N CYS A 95 8.64 -15.51 12.98
CA CYS A 95 7.89 -16.35 12.05
C CYS A 95 6.56 -16.85 12.64
N PHE A 96 6.61 -17.41 13.85
CA PHE A 96 5.43 -17.94 14.50
C PHE A 96 4.46 -16.84 14.95
N ALA A 97 4.98 -15.71 15.43
CA ALA A 97 4.15 -14.55 15.75
C ALA A 97 3.47 -14.00 14.48
N ALA A 98 4.22 -13.85 13.37
CA ALA A 98 3.71 -13.33 12.10
C ALA A 98 2.50 -14.13 11.60
N ALA A 99 2.60 -15.46 11.58
CA ALA A 99 1.54 -16.34 11.11
C ALA A 99 0.18 -16.07 11.79
N THR A 100 0.18 -15.74 13.08
CA THR A 100 -1.05 -15.46 13.85
C THR A 100 -1.69 -14.10 13.54
N THR A 101 -0.98 -13.20 12.84
CA THR A 101 -1.44 -11.84 12.55
C THR A 101 -1.96 -11.66 11.12
N LEU A 102 -1.67 -12.60 10.23
CA LEU A 102 -1.92 -12.48 8.78
C LEU A 102 -3.37 -12.74 8.36
N GLY A 103 -4.18 -13.31 9.24
CA GLY A 103 -5.54 -13.73 8.92
C GLY A 103 -5.59 -15.04 8.12
N ILE A 104 -4.96 -16.08 8.66
CA ILE A 104 -4.92 -17.44 8.10
C ILE A 104 -6.14 -18.21 8.60
N HIS A 105 -6.86 -18.89 7.70
CA HIS A 105 -8.00 -19.73 8.08
C HIS A 105 -7.50 -21.05 8.68
N ALA A 106 -7.45 -21.11 10.01
CA ALA A 106 -7.00 -22.28 10.74
C ALA A 106 -7.74 -22.46 12.07
N SER A 107 -8.02 -23.72 12.41
CA SER A 107 -8.56 -24.12 13.71
C SER A 107 -7.48 -24.16 14.80
N SER A 108 -6.22 -24.36 14.41
CA SER A 108 -5.07 -24.40 15.30
C SER A 108 -3.76 -24.13 14.55
N PHE A 109 -2.73 -23.69 15.29
CA PHE A 109 -1.40 -23.44 14.76
C PHE A 109 -0.38 -24.39 15.39
N VAL A 110 0.48 -24.99 14.55
CA VAL A 110 1.55 -25.89 14.97
C VAL A 110 2.89 -25.34 14.46
N ASN A 111 3.75 -24.92 15.38
CA ASN A 111 5.04 -24.33 15.06
C ASN A 111 6.13 -25.40 14.94
N ARG A 112 6.95 -25.33 13.89
CA ARG A 112 8.07 -26.24 13.65
C ARG A 112 9.30 -25.47 13.20
N THR A 113 10.44 -25.72 13.84
CA THR A 113 11.75 -25.28 13.34
C THR A 113 12.44 -26.45 12.66
N VAL A 114 12.87 -26.26 11.43
CA VAL A 114 13.42 -27.33 10.57
C VAL A 114 14.68 -26.88 9.83
N ALA A 115 15.37 -27.86 9.25
CA ALA A 115 16.48 -27.67 8.33
C ALA A 115 16.28 -28.65 7.16
N ASP A 116 15.36 -28.32 6.25
CA ASP A 116 15.00 -29.15 5.09
C ASP A 116 15.20 -28.37 3.78
N PRO A 117 16.12 -28.81 2.89
CA PRO A 117 16.36 -28.12 1.62
C PRO A 117 15.15 -28.12 0.68
N LYS A 118 14.19 -29.03 0.85
CA LYS A 118 12.99 -29.11 0.01
C LYS A 118 11.94 -28.06 0.37
N LEU A 119 11.99 -27.53 1.59
CA LEU A 119 11.05 -26.51 2.05
C LEU A 119 11.57 -25.10 1.75
N PRO A 120 10.69 -24.10 1.69
CA PRO A 120 11.09 -22.69 1.52
C PRO A 120 12.04 -22.21 2.62
N PRO A 121 12.98 -21.29 2.32
CA PRO A 121 13.80 -20.64 3.34
C PRO A 121 12.98 -19.68 4.21
N GLY A 122 13.42 -19.45 5.45
CA GLY A 122 12.79 -18.49 6.33
C GLY A 122 11.48 -19.01 6.90
N CYS A 123 10.37 -18.31 6.67
CA CYS A 123 9.07 -18.63 7.25
C CYS A 123 8.07 -19.08 6.18
N SER A 124 7.38 -20.19 6.42
CA SER A 124 6.29 -20.67 5.58
C SER A 124 5.16 -21.29 6.40
N VAL A 125 3.99 -21.40 5.79
CA VAL A 125 2.80 -22.01 6.38
C VAL A 125 2.16 -22.97 5.39
N THR A 126 1.70 -24.10 5.89
CA THR A 126 0.87 -25.04 5.14
C THR A 126 -0.40 -25.28 5.94
N VAL A 127 -1.56 -25.09 5.30
CA VAL A 127 -2.86 -25.39 5.90
C VAL A 127 -3.28 -26.78 5.45
N GLU A 128 -3.41 -27.68 6.41
CA GLU A 128 -3.85 -29.04 6.19
C GLU A 128 -5.38 -29.10 5.94
N PRO A 129 -5.92 -30.16 5.30
CA PRO A 129 -7.36 -30.30 5.05
C PRO A 129 -8.24 -30.27 6.32
N ASN A 130 -7.67 -30.55 7.49
CA ASN A 130 -8.34 -30.43 8.79
C ASN A 130 -8.26 -29.00 9.39
N GLN A 131 -7.84 -28.02 8.59
CA GLN A 131 -7.62 -26.62 8.96
C GLN A 131 -6.54 -26.41 10.04
N THR A 132 -5.60 -27.34 10.19
CA THR A 132 -4.41 -27.10 11.02
C THR A 132 -3.38 -26.33 10.19
N ALA A 133 -2.96 -25.15 10.65
CA ALA A 133 -1.86 -24.41 10.04
C ALA A 133 -0.53 -24.88 10.66
N VAL A 134 0.29 -25.56 9.88
CA VAL A 134 1.65 -25.91 10.28
C VAL A 134 2.60 -24.81 9.80
N VAL A 135 3.19 -24.08 10.74
CA VAL A 135 4.10 -22.96 10.48
C VAL A 135 5.53 -23.45 10.62
N TYR A 136 6.33 -23.31 9.56
CA TYR A 136 7.71 -23.72 9.51
C TYR A 136 8.64 -22.52 9.55
N PHE A 137 9.64 -22.56 10.44
CA PHE A 137 10.84 -21.75 10.33
C PHE A 137 11.99 -22.63 9.86
N ASN A 138 12.48 -22.40 8.65
CA ASN A 138 13.45 -23.25 7.98
C ASN A 138 14.80 -22.54 7.79
N THR A 139 15.83 -23.10 8.41
CA THR A 139 17.19 -22.53 8.41
C THR A 139 18.05 -22.99 7.23
N ALA A 140 17.62 -24.03 6.50
CA ALA A 140 18.36 -24.63 5.39
C ALA A 140 17.53 -24.74 4.11
N GLY A 141 16.45 -23.94 3.99
CA GLY A 141 15.52 -24.01 2.89
C GLY A 141 16.10 -23.56 1.56
N GLN A 142 15.77 -24.29 0.49
CA GLN A 142 16.09 -23.94 -0.90
C GLN A 142 14.87 -24.11 -1.82
N GLY A 143 13.74 -24.59 -1.28
CA GLY A 143 12.51 -24.75 -2.01
C GLY A 143 11.78 -23.43 -2.26
N ASN A 144 10.75 -23.49 -3.09
CA ASN A 144 9.83 -22.39 -3.32
C ASN A 144 8.49 -22.69 -2.64
N CYS A 145 7.75 -21.64 -2.34
CA CYS A 145 6.33 -21.73 -2.10
C CYS A 145 5.59 -22.09 -3.39
N THR A 146 4.49 -22.81 -3.24
CA THR A 146 3.80 -23.46 -4.34
C THR A 146 2.31 -23.16 -4.27
N ALA A 147 1.78 -22.61 -5.36
CA ALA A 147 0.36 -22.33 -5.45
C ALA A 147 -0.45 -23.64 -5.41
N ALA A 148 -1.61 -23.60 -4.76
CA ALA A 148 -2.67 -24.59 -4.92
C ALA A 148 -3.90 -23.96 -5.55
N SER A 149 -4.74 -24.79 -6.19
CA SER A 149 -6.02 -24.34 -6.75
C SER A 149 -7.02 -23.95 -5.66
N LYS A 150 -6.87 -24.48 -4.44
CA LYS A 150 -7.69 -24.13 -3.28
C LYS A 150 -6.89 -23.29 -2.30
N ARG A 151 -7.48 -22.16 -1.92
CA ARG A 151 -6.85 -21.20 -1.01
C ARG A 151 -7.88 -20.66 -0.05
N SER A 152 -7.49 -20.44 1.20
CA SER A 152 -8.40 -19.91 2.20
C SER A 152 -7.70 -18.96 3.18
N GLY A 153 -8.48 -18.04 3.74
CA GLY A 153 -8.03 -17.03 4.68
C GLY A 153 -9.19 -16.54 5.56
N GLU A 154 -8.88 -16.09 6.77
CA GLU A 154 -9.86 -15.66 7.76
C GLU A 154 -9.34 -14.52 8.61
N GLY A 155 -10.15 -13.48 8.80
CA GLY A 155 -9.82 -12.34 9.65
C GLY A 155 -10.99 -11.90 10.50
N ILE A 156 -10.68 -11.34 11.68
CA ILE A 156 -11.65 -10.73 12.58
C ILE A 156 -11.22 -9.31 12.92
N SER A 157 -12.14 -8.36 12.77
CA SER A 157 -11.89 -6.98 13.15
C SER A 157 -12.15 -6.75 14.63
N LYS A 158 -11.62 -5.65 15.18
CA LYS A 158 -11.86 -5.24 16.57
C LYS A 158 -13.34 -4.96 16.88
N VAL A 159 -14.19 -4.79 15.86
CA VAL A 159 -15.64 -4.60 16.03
C VAL A 159 -16.43 -5.91 15.96
N GLY A 160 -15.74 -7.06 15.99
CA GLY A 160 -16.36 -8.38 16.07
C GLY A 160 -16.95 -8.87 14.76
N VAL A 161 -16.54 -8.29 13.62
CA VAL A 161 -16.91 -8.79 12.30
C VAL A 161 -15.81 -9.72 11.80
N LYS A 162 -16.18 -10.97 11.56
CA LYS A 162 -15.33 -12.02 11.02
C LYS A 162 -15.65 -12.24 9.54
N VAL A 163 -14.62 -12.37 8.72
CA VAL A 163 -14.70 -12.68 7.28
C VAL A 163 -13.77 -13.84 7.01
N ALA A 164 -14.31 -14.94 6.49
CA ALA A 164 -13.52 -16.04 5.95
C ALA A 164 -13.81 -16.18 4.45
N ILE A 165 -12.77 -16.40 3.66
CA ILE A 165 -12.79 -16.53 2.22
C ILE A 165 -12.16 -17.86 1.85
N GLU A 166 -12.85 -18.64 1.04
CA GLU A 166 -12.37 -19.87 0.43
C GLU A 166 -12.50 -19.73 -1.09
N VAL A 167 -11.37 -19.82 -1.79
CA VAL A 167 -11.26 -19.72 -3.24
C VAL A 167 -10.95 -21.10 -3.80
N ASP A 168 -11.78 -21.60 -4.70
CA ASP A 168 -11.53 -22.79 -5.49
C ASP A 168 -11.37 -22.39 -6.96
N ALA A 169 -10.17 -22.54 -7.48
CA ALA A 169 -9.81 -22.24 -8.86
C ALA A 169 -9.64 -23.50 -9.73
N SER A 170 -10.04 -24.67 -9.22
CA SER A 170 -9.71 -25.97 -9.84
C SER A 170 -10.31 -26.15 -11.24
N ASP A 171 -11.40 -25.46 -11.55
CA ASP A 171 -12.13 -25.48 -12.83
C ASP A 171 -11.97 -24.17 -13.64
N THR A 172 -11.07 -23.26 -13.23
CA THR A 172 -10.78 -22.02 -14.00
C THR A 172 -10.15 -22.28 -15.36
N PHE A 173 -9.56 -23.46 -15.54
CA PHE A 173 -9.02 -23.93 -16.82
C PHE A 173 -9.46 -25.35 -17.12
N ASP A 174 -9.96 -25.56 -18.34
CA ASP A 174 -10.15 -26.90 -18.90
C ASP A 174 -8.83 -27.37 -19.53
N MET A 175 -8.23 -28.38 -18.91
CA MET A 175 -6.91 -28.89 -19.26
C MET A 175 -7.03 -30.14 -20.12
N SER A 176 -6.48 -30.09 -21.33
CA SER A 176 -6.46 -31.22 -22.26
C SER A 176 -5.70 -32.42 -21.69
N PRO A 177 -5.96 -33.64 -22.19
CA PRO A 177 -5.01 -34.74 -22.02
C PRO A 177 -3.64 -34.38 -22.65
N PRO A 178 -2.56 -35.08 -22.26
CA PRO A 178 -1.27 -34.95 -22.93
C PRO A 178 -1.35 -35.26 -24.43
N GLY A 179 -0.49 -34.62 -25.22
CA GLY A 179 -0.34 -34.88 -26.66
C GLY A 179 -1.19 -34.01 -27.55
N GLN A 180 -1.64 -32.85 -27.06
CA GLN A 180 -2.41 -31.88 -27.82
C GLN A 180 -1.76 -30.50 -27.81
N TYR A 181 -1.85 -29.74 -28.91
CA TYR A 181 -1.45 -28.32 -28.94
C TYR A 181 -2.38 -27.54 -29.87
N CYS A 182 -2.45 -26.22 -29.71
CA CYS A 182 -3.23 -25.34 -30.57
C CYS A 182 -2.45 -24.99 -31.84
N GLU A 183 -3.07 -25.13 -33.02
CA GLU A 183 -2.51 -24.71 -34.31
C GLU A 183 -2.01 -23.26 -34.29
N ASN A 184 -2.71 -22.39 -33.58
CA ASN A 184 -2.38 -20.97 -33.46
C ASN A 184 -1.48 -20.63 -32.25
N ASN A 185 -0.87 -21.63 -31.59
CA ASN A 185 0.02 -21.44 -30.43
C ASN A 185 1.14 -20.42 -30.67
N ARG A 186 1.54 -20.18 -31.93
CA ARG A 186 2.51 -19.14 -32.34
C ARG A 186 1.86 -17.90 -32.95
N LYS A 187 0.89 -18.08 -33.87
CA LYS A 187 0.27 -17.00 -34.63
C LYS A 187 -0.56 -16.06 -33.76
N SER A 188 -1.22 -16.60 -32.74
CA SER A 188 -2.11 -15.87 -31.84
C SER A 188 -1.46 -15.59 -30.48
N LYS A 189 -0.13 -15.70 -30.40
CA LYS A 189 0.63 -15.54 -29.16
C LYS A 189 0.56 -14.10 -28.63
N ILE A 190 0.26 -14.00 -27.35
CA ILE A 190 0.31 -12.77 -26.56
C ILE A 190 1.62 -12.74 -25.76
N GLN A 191 1.96 -13.84 -25.08
CA GLN A 191 3.14 -13.97 -24.21
C GLN A 191 3.64 -15.42 -24.20
N ALA A 192 4.96 -15.61 -24.08
CA ALA A 192 5.60 -16.92 -23.93
C ALA A 192 6.14 -17.13 -22.52
N PHE A 193 6.10 -18.38 -22.05
CA PHE A 193 6.60 -18.84 -20.75
C PHE A 193 7.52 -20.03 -20.96
N ALA A 194 8.83 -19.79 -20.95
CA ALA A 194 9.83 -20.82 -21.22
C ALA A 194 9.99 -21.77 -20.02
N MET A 195 10.20 -23.06 -20.31
CA MET A 195 10.58 -24.02 -19.29
C MET A 195 12.00 -23.77 -18.79
N LYS A 196 12.24 -24.01 -17.48
CA LYS A 196 13.56 -23.88 -16.86
C LYS A 196 14.43 -25.15 -16.95
N GLY A 197 13.98 -26.17 -17.68
CA GLY A 197 14.69 -27.44 -17.87
C GLY A 197 13.78 -28.52 -18.46
N ALA A 198 14.34 -29.62 -18.95
CA ALA A 198 13.59 -30.70 -19.60
C ALA A 198 12.95 -31.69 -18.59
N THR A 199 12.12 -31.19 -17.67
CA THR A 199 11.43 -32.01 -16.65
C THR A 199 9.92 -31.77 -16.67
N LEU A 200 9.14 -32.74 -16.17
CA LEU A 200 7.68 -32.58 -16.02
C LEU A 200 7.34 -31.40 -15.10
N ALA A 201 8.05 -31.25 -13.98
CA ALA A 201 7.84 -30.15 -13.04
C ALA A 201 8.09 -28.78 -13.69
N ALA A 202 9.14 -28.64 -14.50
CA ALA A 202 9.42 -27.39 -15.23
C ALA A 202 8.36 -27.08 -16.30
N ALA A 203 7.77 -28.12 -16.91
CA ALA A 203 6.68 -27.98 -17.86
C ALA A 203 5.38 -27.52 -17.16
N GLU A 204 5.06 -28.12 -16.02
CA GLU A 204 3.91 -27.73 -15.19
C GLU A 204 4.07 -26.30 -14.66
N GLU A 205 5.28 -25.91 -14.22
CA GLU A 205 5.58 -24.55 -13.79
C GLU A 205 5.34 -23.53 -14.92
N ALA A 206 5.87 -23.79 -16.13
CA ALA A 206 5.68 -22.91 -17.29
C ALA A 206 4.21 -22.81 -17.72
N ARG A 207 3.47 -23.93 -17.70
CA ARG A 207 2.02 -23.97 -17.95
C ARG A 207 1.27 -23.13 -16.92
N ASP A 208 1.57 -23.29 -15.64
CA ASP A 208 0.85 -22.61 -14.57
C ASP A 208 1.16 -21.10 -14.52
N GLN A 209 2.38 -20.69 -14.83
CA GLN A 209 2.73 -19.29 -15.09
C GLN A 209 1.94 -18.71 -16.27
N CYS A 210 1.80 -19.48 -17.36
CA CYS A 210 0.97 -19.07 -18.49
C CYS A 210 -0.50 -18.91 -18.09
N LYS A 211 -1.06 -19.85 -17.31
CA LYS A 211 -2.45 -19.79 -16.84
C LYS A 211 -2.68 -18.55 -15.97
N GLN A 212 -1.77 -18.26 -15.05
CA GLN A 212 -1.81 -17.06 -14.22
C GLN A 212 -1.87 -15.79 -15.09
N PHE A 213 -0.95 -15.64 -16.04
CA PHE A 213 -0.98 -14.51 -16.97
C PHE A 213 -2.27 -14.47 -17.79
N CYS A 214 -2.70 -15.62 -18.31
CA CYS A 214 -3.90 -15.72 -19.15
C CYS A 214 -5.17 -15.35 -18.38
N TRP A 215 -5.23 -15.62 -17.07
CA TRP A 215 -6.37 -15.24 -16.23
C TRP A 215 -6.57 -13.72 -16.19
N ASP A 216 -5.49 -12.96 -16.15
CA ASP A 216 -5.53 -11.48 -16.07
C ASP A 216 -5.75 -10.81 -17.41
N GLN A 217 -5.50 -11.52 -18.51
CA GLN A 217 -5.66 -11.00 -19.85
C GLN A 217 -7.09 -11.24 -20.39
N PRO A 218 -7.90 -10.18 -20.63
CA PRO A 218 -9.25 -10.34 -21.16
C PRO A 218 -9.26 -10.97 -22.56
N SER A 219 -8.23 -10.70 -23.38
CA SER A 219 -8.10 -11.24 -24.74
C SER A 219 -7.57 -12.67 -24.77
N CYS A 220 -7.06 -13.21 -23.67
CA CYS A 220 -6.51 -14.56 -23.64
C CYS A 220 -7.62 -15.62 -23.66
N TRP A 221 -7.50 -16.54 -24.61
CA TRP A 221 -8.35 -17.72 -24.75
C TRP A 221 -7.85 -18.89 -23.88
N GLY A 222 -6.54 -19.04 -23.77
CA GLY A 222 -5.90 -20.13 -23.05
C GLY A 222 -4.40 -20.19 -23.27
N CYS A 223 -3.80 -21.25 -22.78
CA CYS A 223 -2.39 -21.55 -22.95
C CYS A 223 -2.23 -22.79 -23.83
N SER A 224 -1.22 -22.79 -24.69
CA SER A 224 -0.84 -23.96 -25.47
C SER A 224 0.66 -24.14 -25.42
N VAL A 225 1.08 -25.39 -25.29
CA VAL A 225 2.47 -25.81 -25.45
C VAL A 225 2.98 -25.44 -26.84
N ASP A 226 4.25 -25.07 -26.90
CA ASP A 226 5.04 -24.80 -28.08
C ASP A 226 6.45 -25.34 -27.82
N CYS A 227 6.74 -26.50 -28.39
CA CYS A 227 8.06 -27.11 -28.31
C CYS A 227 8.76 -26.88 -29.64
N GLU A 228 9.56 -25.82 -29.70
CA GLU A 228 10.27 -25.51 -30.92
C GLU A 228 11.43 -26.49 -31.15
N SER A 229 11.42 -27.16 -32.29
CA SER A 229 12.64 -27.74 -32.88
C SER A 229 12.64 -27.40 -34.35
N VAL A 230 13.62 -26.63 -34.83
CA VAL A 230 14.00 -26.71 -36.23
C VAL A 230 15.04 -27.83 -36.33
N PRO A 231 14.85 -28.89 -37.15
CA PRO A 231 13.68 -29.20 -37.95
C PRO A 231 12.79 -30.31 -37.32
N TYR A 232 11.56 -29.90 -36.97
CA TYR A 232 10.29 -30.66 -36.96
C TYR A 232 10.26 -32.07 -36.35
N ALA A 233 10.78 -32.25 -35.13
CA ALA A 233 10.44 -33.42 -34.32
C ALA A 233 9.61 -32.99 -33.09
N TYR A 234 8.33 -32.66 -33.30
CA TYR A 234 7.34 -32.55 -32.22
C TYR A 234 7.20 -33.95 -31.60
N GLY A 235 7.92 -34.21 -30.50
CA GLY A 235 8.26 -35.59 -30.13
C GLY A 235 8.70 -35.83 -28.68
N ALA A 236 9.28 -34.85 -27.98
CA ALA A 236 9.67 -35.00 -26.58
C ALA A 236 9.67 -33.65 -25.85
N LEU A 237 9.44 -33.67 -24.53
CA LEU A 237 9.75 -32.54 -23.65
C LEU A 237 11.25 -32.24 -23.73
N ILE A 238 11.60 -31.19 -24.45
CA ILE A 238 12.96 -30.65 -24.49
C ILE A 238 12.99 -29.35 -23.71
N SER A 239 14.18 -28.93 -23.26
CA SER A 239 14.35 -27.68 -22.53
C SER A 239 13.91 -26.43 -23.30
N ALA A 240 13.73 -26.53 -24.62
CA ALA A 240 13.23 -25.46 -25.49
C ALA A 240 11.69 -25.34 -25.52
N CYS A 241 10.96 -26.22 -24.83
CA CYS A 241 9.51 -26.13 -24.72
C CYS A 241 9.10 -24.90 -23.91
N GLN A 242 7.99 -24.28 -24.33
CA GLN A 242 7.36 -23.15 -23.66
C GLN A 242 5.83 -23.29 -23.71
N TRP A 243 5.13 -22.54 -22.86
CA TRP A 243 3.68 -22.34 -22.97
C TRP A 243 3.41 -20.93 -23.47
N ASN A 244 2.62 -20.83 -24.52
CA ASN A 244 2.21 -19.56 -25.10
C ASN A 244 0.77 -19.26 -24.67
N ALA A 245 0.57 -18.09 -24.06
CA ALA A 245 -0.76 -17.52 -23.86
C ALA A 245 -1.26 -17.01 -25.21
N ILE A 246 -2.45 -17.43 -25.64
CA ILE A 246 -2.96 -17.17 -26.99
C ILE A 246 -4.36 -16.58 -26.99
N THR A 247 -4.68 -15.78 -28.01
CA THR A 247 -6.03 -15.22 -28.22
C THR A 247 -7.02 -16.19 -28.88
N SER A 248 -6.52 -17.26 -29.51
CA SER A 248 -7.34 -18.29 -30.16
C SER A 248 -6.54 -19.57 -30.35
N CYS A 249 -7.18 -20.73 -30.21
CA CYS A 249 -6.53 -22.02 -30.44
C CYS A 249 -6.39 -22.37 -31.93
N GLY A 250 -7.32 -21.92 -32.77
CA GLY A 250 -7.51 -22.54 -34.09
C GLY A 250 -7.93 -24.01 -33.94
N THR A 251 -7.32 -24.89 -34.73
CA THR A 251 -7.55 -26.34 -34.63
C THR A 251 -6.67 -26.97 -33.54
N VAL A 252 -7.21 -27.96 -32.83
CA VAL A 252 -6.41 -28.80 -31.92
C VAL A 252 -5.62 -29.81 -32.72
N MET A 253 -4.30 -29.77 -32.59
CA MET A 253 -3.33 -30.63 -33.24
C MET A 253 -2.77 -31.65 -32.26
N LYS A 254 -2.23 -32.77 -32.77
CA LYS A 254 -1.62 -33.82 -31.94
C LYS A 254 -0.10 -33.73 -31.97
N TRP A 255 0.53 -34.09 -30.87
CA TRP A 255 1.96 -34.30 -30.74
C TRP A 255 2.24 -35.42 -29.73
N SER A 256 3.50 -35.80 -29.55
CA SER A 256 3.86 -36.89 -28.64
C SER A 256 3.48 -36.64 -27.18
N GLY A 257 3.47 -35.36 -26.76
CA GLY A 257 2.92 -34.91 -25.47
C GLY A 257 3.65 -35.41 -24.24
N SER A 258 3.39 -34.79 -23.09
CA SER A 258 3.90 -35.31 -21.81
C SER A 258 3.13 -34.89 -20.56
N ILE A 259 2.41 -33.76 -20.54
CA ILE A 259 1.67 -33.31 -19.34
C ILE A 259 0.19 -33.05 -19.60
N ARG A 260 -0.63 -33.15 -18.55
CA ARG A 260 -2.01 -32.65 -18.60
C ARG A 260 -1.97 -31.12 -18.77
N GLY A 261 -2.82 -30.58 -19.61
CA GLY A 261 -2.86 -29.13 -19.86
C GLY A 261 -1.81 -28.63 -20.86
N ASP A 262 -1.30 -29.51 -21.73
CA ASP A 262 -0.60 -29.08 -22.95
C ASP A 262 -1.42 -28.00 -23.68
N ILE A 263 -2.76 -28.14 -23.69
CA ILE A 263 -3.70 -27.03 -23.88
C ILE A 263 -4.45 -26.78 -22.56
N SER A 264 -4.42 -25.55 -22.07
CA SER A 264 -5.20 -25.10 -20.92
C SER A 264 -6.15 -23.99 -21.36
N ARG A 265 -7.42 -24.31 -21.61
CA ARG A 265 -8.44 -23.37 -22.06
C ARG A 265 -9.03 -22.62 -20.86
N LYS A 266 -9.04 -21.29 -20.90
CA LYS A 266 -9.62 -20.45 -19.85
C LYS A 266 -11.14 -20.61 -19.79
N GLN A 267 -11.67 -20.88 -18.60
CA GLN A 267 -13.09 -20.92 -18.31
C GLN A 267 -13.44 -19.66 -17.52
N ARG A 268 -14.07 -18.67 -18.17
CA ARG A 268 -14.36 -17.38 -17.54
C ARG A 268 -15.39 -17.46 -16.40
N GLU A 269 -16.24 -18.48 -16.44
CA GLU A 269 -17.23 -18.79 -15.41
C GLU A 269 -16.75 -19.90 -14.47
N GLY A 270 -15.53 -20.42 -14.68
CA GLY A 270 -14.92 -21.41 -13.82
C GLY A 270 -14.40 -20.77 -12.54
N GLY A 271 -14.36 -21.57 -11.48
CA GLY A 271 -13.94 -21.18 -10.16
C GLY A 271 -15.09 -20.66 -9.31
N GLN A 272 -14.98 -20.90 -8.02
CA GLN A 272 -15.97 -20.49 -7.03
C GLN A 272 -15.28 -19.86 -5.82
N VAL A 273 -15.95 -18.87 -5.23
CA VAL A 273 -15.59 -18.33 -3.92
C VAL A 273 -16.73 -18.62 -2.95
N THR A 274 -16.38 -19.15 -1.78
CA THR A 274 -17.27 -19.25 -0.63
C THR A 274 -16.83 -18.23 0.41
N MET A 275 -17.79 -17.44 0.90
CA MET A 275 -17.55 -16.38 1.85
C MET A 275 -18.42 -16.65 3.09
N THR A 276 -17.77 -16.68 4.25
CA THR A 276 -18.43 -16.79 5.55
C THR A 276 -18.27 -15.47 6.28
N LEU A 277 -19.38 -14.81 6.61
CA LEU A 277 -19.37 -13.57 7.36
C LEU A 277 -20.12 -13.75 8.68
N SER A 278 -19.49 -13.36 9.78
CA SER A 278 -20.09 -13.37 11.11
C SER A 278 -20.00 -12.01 11.78
N GLY A 279 -21.02 -11.61 12.52
CA GLY A 279 -21.04 -10.37 13.27
C GLY A 279 -22.19 -10.29 14.28
N PRO A 280 -22.28 -9.21 15.08
CA PRO A 280 -23.32 -9.05 16.08
C PRO A 280 -24.72 -9.11 15.45
N ALA A 281 -25.61 -9.94 15.99
CA ALA A 281 -26.94 -10.17 15.43
C ALA A 281 -27.94 -9.04 15.71
N GLY A 282 -27.66 -8.19 16.72
CA GLY A 282 -28.55 -7.10 17.16
C GLY A 282 -28.65 -5.90 16.20
N GLY A 283 -27.81 -5.83 15.17
CA GLY A 283 -27.91 -4.85 14.10
C GLY A 283 -27.32 -5.39 12.80
N TRP A 284 -27.25 -4.56 11.76
CA TRP A 284 -26.54 -4.92 10.54
C TRP A 284 -25.02 -4.96 10.80
N PHE A 285 -24.30 -5.77 10.02
CA PHE A 285 -22.85 -5.68 9.91
C PHE A 285 -22.44 -5.79 8.44
N GLY A 286 -21.24 -5.32 8.10
CA GLY A 286 -20.78 -5.36 6.72
C GLY A 286 -19.27 -5.46 6.57
N ALA A 287 -18.85 -5.90 5.39
CA ALA A 287 -17.45 -6.05 4.99
C ALA A 287 -17.26 -5.48 3.58
N GLY A 288 -16.43 -4.43 3.47
CA GLY A 288 -15.98 -3.84 2.21
C GLY A 288 -14.67 -4.47 1.77
N PHE A 289 -14.61 -4.94 0.54
CA PHE A 289 -13.53 -5.77 0.00
C PHE A 289 -12.42 -4.92 -0.61
N ASN A 290 -11.18 -5.32 -0.33
CA ASN A 290 -9.93 -4.73 -0.80
C ASN A 290 -9.86 -3.20 -0.66
N ALA A 291 -10.12 -2.71 0.55
CA ALA A 291 -10.12 -1.28 0.86
C ALA A 291 -9.55 -1.01 2.26
N SER A 292 -9.03 0.20 2.43
CA SER A 292 -8.55 0.77 3.68
C SER A 292 -9.51 1.82 4.23
N ALA A 293 -10.31 2.45 3.37
CA ALA A 293 -11.31 3.44 3.72
C ALA A 293 -12.58 3.33 2.84
N MET A 294 -13.69 3.90 3.31
CA MET A 294 -14.91 3.97 2.49
C MET A 294 -14.72 4.79 1.20
N ALA A 295 -13.76 5.73 1.19
CA ALA A 295 -13.43 6.56 0.03
C ALA A 295 -12.86 5.74 -1.15
N ASP A 296 -12.25 4.58 -0.87
CA ASP A 296 -11.79 3.62 -1.89
C ASP A 296 -12.95 3.02 -2.70
N SER A 297 -14.19 3.35 -2.30
CA SER A 297 -15.43 2.93 -2.93
C SER A 297 -15.54 1.40 -3.05
N PRO A 298 -15.44 0.63 -1.96
CA PRO A 298 -15.37 -0.82 -2.04
C PRO A 298 -16.70 -1.46 -2.44
N TYR A 299 -16.60 -2.60 -3.13
CA TYR A 299 -17.68 -3.58 -3.13
C TYR A 299 -17.86 -4.10 -1.70
N THR A 300 -19.10 -4.12 -1.22
CA THR A 300 -19.41 -4.35 0.19
C THR A 300 -20.57 -5.32 0.33
N LEU A 301 -20.40 -6.30 1.22
CA LEU A 301 -21.49 -7.14 1.70
C LEU A 301 -22.08 -6.54 2.96
N VAL A 302 -23.39 -6.37 2.99
CA VAL A 302 -24.15 -5.94 4.17
C VAL A 302 -25.09 -7.06 4.59
N VAL A 303 -25.01 -7.46 5.85
CA VAL A 303 -25.74 -8.57 6.45
C VAL A 303 -26.63 -8.04 7.56
N ASN A 304 -27.91 -8.42 7.56
CA ASN A 304 -28.87 -8.14 8.62
C ASN A 304 -29.88 -9.31 8.77
N ASP A 305 -31.00 -9.08 9.44
CA ASP A 305 -32.06 -10.07 9.62
C ASP A 305 -32.83 -10.43 8.34
N ALA A 306 -32.87 -9.55 7.34
CA ALA A 306 -33.49 -9.80 6.04
C ALA A 306 -32.60 -10.64 5.11
N GLY A 307 -31.27 -10.64 5.32
CA GLY A 307 -30.34 -11.45 4.53
C GLY A 307 -29.03 -10.73 4.24
N VAL A 308 -28.47 -11.01 3.05
CA VAL A 308 -27.21 -10.42 2.56
C VAL A 308 -27.50 -9.60 1.32
N THR A 309 -26.94 -8.39 1.25
CA THR A 309 -27.02 -7.51 0.08
C THR A 309 -25.63 -7.09 -0.37
N GLU A 310 -25.49 -6.89 -1.69
CA GLU A 310 -24.27 -6.40 -2.33
C GLU A 310 -24.41 -4.92 -2.63
N ARG A 311 -23.40 -4.12 -2.28
CA ARG A 311 -23.38 -2.68 -2.54
C ARG A 311 -22.04 -2.24 -3.08
N LYS A 312 -22.03 -1.22 -3.94
CA LYS A 312 -20.83 -0.45 -4.24
C LYS A 312 -20.88 0.81 -3.38
N ILE A 313 -20.16 0.78 -2.27
CA ILE A 313 -20.01 1.96 -1.41
C ILE A 313 -19.19 2.99 -2.20
N GLY A 314 -19.47 4.28 -2.04
CA GLY A 314 -18.76 5.34 -2.75
C GLY A 314 -19.19 6.73 -2.30
N THR A 315 -18.52 7.74 -2.84
CA THR A 315 -18.78 9.16 -2.54
C THR A 315 -19.98 9.66 -3.33
N CYS A 316 -21.00 10.20 -2.66
CA CYS A 316 -22.24 10.70 -3.29
C CYS A 316 -22.11 12.13 -3.87
N GLY A 317 -20.94 12.51 -4.38
CA GLY A 317 -20.74 13.75 -5.13
C GLY A 317 -19.70 14.73 -4.56
N SER A 318 -19.27 14.55 -3.31
CA SER A 318 -18.10 15.24 -2.76
C SER A 318 -17.15 14.27 -2.07
N GLU A 319 -15.84 14.56 -2.08
CA GLU A 319 -14.80 13.77 -1.40
C GLU A 319 -15.03 13.61 0.12
N ALA A 320 -15.97 14.37 0.70
CA ALA A 320 -16.28 14.37 2.13
C ALA A 320 -17.57 13.61 2.53
N GLU A 321 -18.33 13.06 1.57
CA GLU A 321 -19.64 12.45 1.86
C GLU A 321 -19.63 10.93 1.68
N HIS A 322 -19.44 10.22 2.80
CA HIS A 322 -19.56 8.77 2.90
C HIS A 322 -21.03 8.35 2.87
N CYS A 323 -21.51 7.96 1.69
CA CYS A 323 -22.91 7.54 1.48
C CYS A 323 -23.09 6.01 1.47
N PRO A 324 -24.34 5.52 1.61
CA PRO A 324 -24.65 4.10 1.53
C PRO A 324 -24.38 3.44 0.16
N GLY A 325 -23.99 4.22 -0.85
CA GLY A 325 -23.65 3.73 -2.18
C GLY A 325 -24.81 3.07 -2.93
N ASP A 326 -24.48 2.43 -4.05
CA ASP A 326 -25.45 1.80 -4.94
C ASP A 326 -25.74 0.36 -4.50
N LEU A 327 -27.02 -0.01 -4.46
CA LEU A 327 -27.42 -1.42 -4.33
C LEU A 327 -27.11 -2.15 -5.65
N LEU A 328 -26.45 -3.29 -5.55
CA LEU A 328 -26.11 -4.12 -6.69
C LEU A 328 -27.10 -5.29 -6.84
N SER A 329 -27.27 -5.77 -8.07
CA SER A 329 -27.96 -7.03 -8.33
C SER A 329 -27.22 -8.18 -7.66
N SER A 330 -27.96 -9.07 -6.99
CA SER A 330 -27.33 -10.19 -6.28
C SER A 330 -26.63 -11.15 -7.24
N SER A 331 -25.34 -11.37 -7.00
CA SER A 331 -24.52 -12.44 -7.59
C SER A 331 -24.38 -13.64 -6.65
N LEU A 332 -24.84 -13.52 -5.40
CA LEU A 332 -24.69 -14.51 -4.34
C LEU A 332 -25.76 -15.59 -4.35
N LYS A 333 -25.35 -16.81 -4.02
CA LYS A 333 -26.20 -17.89 -3.52
C LYS A 333 -25.96 -18.06 -2.02
N VAL A 334 -27.00 -17.89 -1.20
CA VAL A 334 -26.92 -18.15 0.25
C VAL A 334 -26.94 -19.65 0.50
N LEU A 335 -25.91 -20.17 1.17
CA LEU A 335 -25.80 -21.57 1.56
C LEU A 335 -26.37 -21.82 2.95
N SER A 336 -26.11 -20.92 3.90
CA SER A 336 -26.67 -20.98 5.25
C SER A 336 -26.76 -19.60 5.91
N SER A 337 -27.70 -19.44 6.83
CA SER A 337 -27.83 -18.27 7.70
C SER A 337 -28.29 -18.74 9.08
N SER A 338 -27.57 -18.35 10.13
CA SER A 338 -27.86 -18.77 11.50
C SER A 338 -27.56 -17.64 12.50
N VAL A 339 -28.19 -17.72 13.66
CA VAL A 339 -27.90 -16.85 14.81
C VAL A 339 -27.69 -17.73 16.03
N VAL A 340 -26.49 -17.68 16.61
CA VAL A 340 -26.11 -18.43 17.83
C VAL A 340 -25.42 -17.44 18.77
N ASP A 341 -25.82 -17.41 20.04
CA ASP A 341 -25.24 -16.53 21.07
C ASP A 341 -25.10 -15.06 20.64
N ASN A 342 -26.16 -14.53 20.00
CA ASN A 342 -26.21 -13.16 19.47
C ASN A 342 -25.16 -12.85 18.38
N VAL A 343 -24.60 -13.87 17.73
CA VAL A 343 -23.75 -13.76 16.54
C VAL A 343 -24.50 -14.32 15.34
N ARG A 344 -24.70 -13.49 14.33
CA ARG A 344 -25.27 -13.91 13.04
C ARG A 344 -24.13 -14.34 12.13
N THR A 345 -24.26 -15.54 11.56
CA THR A 345 -23.31 -16.08 10.58
C THR A 345 -24.04 -16.42 9.29
N VAL A 346 -23.53 -15.91 8.17
CA VAL A 346 -24.01 -16.22 6.82
C VAL A 346 -22.89 -16.86 6.01
N VAL A 347 -23.21 -17.90 5.26
CA VAL A 347 -22.32 -18.53 4.29
C VAL A 347 -22.94 -18.33 2.92
N VAL A 348 -22.19 -17.69 2.02
CA VAL A 348 -22.63 -17.36 0.67
C VAL A 348 -21.58 -17.82 -0.34
N THR A 349 -22.01 -18.09 -1.56
CA THR A 349 -21.09 -18.51 -2.63
C THR A 349 -21.45 -17.88 -3.96
N ARG A 350 -20.46 -17.70 -4.84
CA ARG A 350 -20.62 -17.25 -6.23
C ARG A 350 -19.38 -17.57 -7.07
N GLY A 351 -19.45 -17.32 -8.38
CA GLY A 351 -18.28 -17.38 -9.26
C GLY A 351 -17.21 -16.35 -8.88
N LEU A 352 -15.94 -16.62 -9.23
CA LEU A 352 -14.81 -15.72 -8.92
C LEU A 352 -14.98 -14.33 -9.56
N ALA A 353 -15.40 -14.31 -10.84
CA ALA A 353 -15.68 -13.09 -11.56
C ALA A 353 -16.97 -12.43 -11.04
N GLY A 354 -16.89 -11.12 -10.77
CA GLY A 354 -18.07 -10.31 -10.50
C GLY A 354 -18.96 -10.16 -11.73
N ILE A 355 -20.28 -10.17 -11.54
CA ILE A 355 -21.24 -10.07 -12.66
C ILE A 355 -21.27 -8.68 -13.32
N THR A 356 -20.71 -7.66 -12.65
CA THR A 356 -20.45 -6.33 -13.21
C THR A 356 -19.12 -5.79 -12.69
N LYS A 357 -18.59 -4.73 -13.31
CA LYS A 357 -17.38 -4.01 -12.85
C LYS A 357 -17.47 -3.43 -11.43
N ASN A 358 -18.69 -3.31 -10.88
CA ASN A 358 -18.90 -2.79 -9.52
C ASN A 358 -18.83 -3.91 -8.47
N HIS A 359 -18.82 -5.17 -8.89
CA HIS A 359 -18.56 -6.32 -8.02
C HIS A 359 -17.06 -6.54 -7.90
N TYR A 360 -16.62 -7.04 -6.75
CA TYR A 360 -15.25 -7.52 -6.60
C TYR A 360 -15.05 -8.79 -7.44
N SER A 361 -13.97 -8.86 -8.21
CA SER A 361 -13.58 -10.09 -8.92
C SER A 361 -12.37 -10.68 -8.22
N PHE A 362 -12.50 -11.92 -7.74
CA PHE A 362 -11.40 -12.62 -7.09
C PHE A 362 -10.42 -13.11 -8.15
N ASN A 363 -9.15 -12.83 -7.93
CA ASN A 363 -8.05 -13.33 -8.72
C ASN A 363 -7.32 -14.44 -7.95
N PRO A 364 -7.56 -15.72 -8.26
CA PRO A 364 -6.97 -16.82 -7.51
C PRO A 364 -5.44 -16.89 -7.65
N TYR A 365 -4.85 -16.19 -8.63
CA TYR A 365 -3.42 -16.17 -8.91
C TYR A 365 -2.71 -14.88 -8.48
N ALA A 366 -3.44 -13.81 -8.16
CA ALA A 366 -2.84 -12.53 -7.73
C ALA A 366 -3.30 -12.06 -6.35
N ASP A 367 -4.49 -12.46 -5.90
CA ASP A 367 -4.95 -12.12 -4.56
C ASP A 367 -4.16 -12.96 -3.54
N GLU A 368 -3.23 -12.34 -2.83
CA GLU A 368 -2.48 -12.98 -1.74
C GLU A 368 -3.03 -12.58 -0.39
N THR A 369 -3.28 -11.29 -0.22
CA THR A 369 -3.93 -10.72 0.96
C THR A 369 -5.09 -9.85 0.48
N ILE A 370 -6.26 -10.03 1.08
CA ILE A 370 -7.42 -9.16 0.82
C ILE A 370 -7.66 -8.35 2.09
N HIS A 371 -7.55 -7.02 1.96
CA HIS A 371 -7.88 -6.10 3.05
C HIS A 371 -9.38 -5.86 3.11
N PHE A 372 -9.91 -5.68 4.32
CA PHE A 372 -11.31 -5.41 4.54
C PHE A 372 -11.49 -4.22 5.47
N ILE A 373 -12.41 -3.32 5.11
CA ILE A 373 -13.07 -2.47 6.09
C ILE A 373 -14.32 -3.19 6.59
N THR A 374 -14.57 -3.14 7.90
CA THR A 374 -15.77 -3.75 8.49
C THR A 374 -16.52 -2.74 9.34
N ALA A 375 -17.83 -2.92 9.45
CA ALA A 375 -18.68 -2.01 10.19
C ALA A 375 -19.88 -2.73 10.84
N VAL A 376 -20.39 -2.16 11.92
CA VAL A 376 -21.57 -2.63 12.65
C VAL A 376 -22.54 -1.47 12.86
N GLY A 377 -23.83 -1.71 12.62
CA GLY A 377 -24.93 -0.79 12.83
C GLY A 377 -25.51 -0.81 14.24
N GLN A 378 -26.34 0.19 14.55
CA GLN A 378 -27.16 0.19 15.77
C GLN A 378 -28.42 -0.68 15.65
N THR A 379 -29.02 -0.75 14.46
CA THR A 379 -30.27 -1.45 14.17
C THR A 379 -30.11 -2.34 12.93
N GLN A 380 -31.14 -3.10 12.56
CA GLN A 380 -31.14 -3.94 11.35
C GLN A 380 -31.21 -3.15 10.04
N THR A 381 -31.70 -1.91 10.11
CA THR A 381 -31.77 -1.01 8.94
C THR A 381 -30.37 -0.50 8.62
N PHE A 382 -29.92 -0.76 7.38
CA PHE A 382 -28.64 -0.23 6.91
C PHE A 382 -28.63 1.30 6.95
N ALA A 383 -27.69 1.86 7.69
CA ALA A 383 -27.55 3.28 7.99
C ALA A 383 -26.11 3.56 8.43
N TYR A 384 -25.84 4.73 9.01
CA TYR A 384 -24.52 5.04 9.55
C TYR A 384 -24.09 4.04 10.64
N HIS A 385 -22.85 3.56 10.58
CA HIS A 385 -22.32 2.56 11.50
C HIS A 385 -22.03 3.15 12.89
N ARG A 386 -22.25 2.35 13.95
CA ARG A 386 -21.85 2.75 15.32
C ARG A 386 -20.39 2.47 15.63
N ALA A 387 -19.80 1.50 14.93
CA ALA A 387 -18.42 1.08 15.10
C ALA A 387 -17.92 0.50 13.78
N HIS A 388 -16.63 0.67 13.51
CA HIS A 388 -15.95 0.10 12.34
C HIS A 388 -14.52 -0.30 12.70
N GLY A 389 -13.91 -1.13 11.88
CA GLY A 389 -12.52 -1.52 12.03
C GLY A 389 -11.99 -2.27 10.81
N PRO A 390 -10.69 -2.17 10.52
CA PRO A 390 -10.08 -2.97 9.47
C PRO A 390 -9.89 -4.43 9.92
N THR A 391 -9.80 -5.32 8.94
CA THR A 391 -9.23 -6.67 9.08
C THR A 391 -8.59 -7.04 7.74
N GLN A 392 -7.85 -8.14 7.70
CA GLN A 392 -7.33 -8.71 6.46
C GLN A 392 -7.49 -10.22 6.48
N VAL A 393 -7.44 -10.84 5.31
CA VAL A 393 -7.31 -12.29 5.16
C VAL A 393 -6.10 -12.57 4.28
N ALA A 394 -5.23 -13.47 4.71
CA ALA A 394 -4.16 -13.97 3.88
C ALA A 394 -4.57 -15.32 3.29
N LEU A 395 -4.65 -15.39 1.96
CA LEU A 395 -5.10 -16.57 1.24
C LEU A 395 -3.94 -17.57 1.15
N THR A 396 -3.89 -18.51 2.09
CA THR A 396 -2.91 -19.60 2.13
C THR A 396 -3.39 -20.79 1.30
N SER A 397 -2.46 -21.49 0.65
CA SER A 397 -2.76 -22.67 -0.14
C SER A 397 -3.04 -23.90 0.73
N GLU A 398 -4.11 -24.62 0.42
CA GLU A 398 -4.45 -25.88 1.09
C GLU A 398 -3.51 -27.00 0.60
N GLY A 399 -2.88 -27.71 1.53
CA GLY A 399 -1.96 -28.83 1.24
C GLY A 399 -0.61 -28.43 0.62
N SER A 400 -0.34 -27.13 0.45
CA SER A 400 0.89 -26.59 -0.14
C SER A 400 1.50 -25.51 0.76
N SER A 401 2.78 -25.19 0.57
CA SER A 401 3.46 -24.15 1.36
C SER A 401 3.26 -22.76 0.75
N SER A 402 2.79 -21.82 1.57
CA SER A 402 2.79 -20.39 1.31
C SER A 402 3.87 -19.71 2.16
N CYS A 403 4.56 -18.73 1.61
CA CYS A 403 5.72 -18.08 2.24
C CYS A 403 5.22 -16.90 3.08
N ILE A 404 5.78 -16.71 4.27
CA ILE A 404 5.56 -15.49 5.06
C ILE A 404 6.79 -14.61 4.86
N CYS A 405 6.58 -13.44 4.26
CA CYS A 405 7.65 -12.49 3.96
C CYS A 405 7.53 -11.27 4.88
N ASP A 406 8.67 -10.81 5.38
CA ASP A 406 8.80 -9.61 6.21
C ASP A 406 9.04 -8.41 5.30
N LYS A 407 8.05 -7.54 5.16
CA LYS A 407 8.19 -6.26 4.44
C LYS A 407 9.01 -5.24 5.23
N GLY A 408 9.53 -5.62 6.39
CA GLY A 408 10.29 -4.78 7.29
C GLY A 408 9.40 -4.06 8.29
N LEU A 409 10.05 -3.21 9.09
CA LEU A 409 9.38 -2.34 10.04
C LEU A 409 8.60 -1.25 9.32
N THR A 410 7.29 -1.23 9.54
CA THR A 410 6.41 -0.13 9.18
C THR A 410 5.95 0.61 10.44
N GLY A 411 5.70 1.91 10.29
CA GLY A 411 5.18 2.79 11.31
C GLY A 411 3.72 3.14 11.03
N ARG A 412 2.90 3.08 12.07
CA ARG A 412 1.56 3.66 12.08
C ARG A 412 1.58 4.96 12.85
N LEU A 413 0.96 6.00 12.29
CA LEU A 413 0.81 7.28 12.95
C LEU A 413 -0.58 7.31 13.60
N CYS A 414 -0.60 7.46 14.92
CA CYS A 414 -1.79 7.37 15.75
C CYS A 414 -2.02 8.66 16.52
N GLU A 415 -3.27 8.88 16.92
CA GLU A 415 -3.60 9.87 17.93
C GLU A 415 -3.14 9.42 19.32
N THR A 416 -3.25 10.33 20.30
CA THR A 416 -2.85 10.11 21.69
C THR A 416 -3.49 8.83 22.25
N GLY A 417 -2.67 7.96 22.86
CA GLY A 417 -3.12 6.66 23.39
C GLY A 417 -3.20 5.54 22.36
N GLY A 418 -2.59 5.70 21.18
CA GLY A 418 -2.50 4.64 20.18
C GLY A 418 -3.83 4.33 19.48
N VAL A 419 -4.72 5.33 19.41
CA VAL A 419 -6.04 5.22 18.76
C VAL A 419 -6.04 5.90 17.40
N ASN A 420 -7.04 5.61 16.57
CA ASN A 420 -7.24 6.24 15.25
C ASN A 420 -5.98 6.23 14.36
N CYS A 421 -5.26 5.11 14.39
CA CYS A 421 -3.99 4.95 13.68
C CYS A 421 -4.16 4.83 12.16
N ALA A 422 -3.41 5.62 11.41
CA ALA A 422 -3.21 5.47 9.97
C ALA A 422 -1.93 4.69 9.67
N GLU A 423 -1.96 3.83 8.63
CA GLU A 423 -0.72 3.33 8.04
C GLU A 423 -0.01 4.46 7.32
N PHE A 424 1.32 4.48 7.43
CA PHE A 424 2.14 5.39 6.65
C PHE A 424 2.78 4.62 5.50
N GLU A 425 2.44 5.03 4.29
CA GLU A 425 3.05 4.58 3.05
C GLU A 425 3.29 5.80 2.16
N LYS A 426 4.47 5.84 1.54
CA LYS A 426 4.82 6.85 0.53
C LYS A 426 5.48 6.19 -0.65
N ASP A 427 4.99 6.54 -1.83
CA ASP A 427 5.58 6.09 -3.10
C ASP A 427 6.79 6.94 -3.47
N CYS A 428 7.86 6.81 -2.71
CA CYS A 428 9.11 7.42 -3.07
C CYS A 428 9.73 6.70 -4.27
N VAL A 429 10.33 7.46 -5.18
CA VAL A 429 10.97 6.92 -6.38
C VAL A 429 12.49 7.02 -6.29
N ALA A 430 13.18 6.28 -7.15
CA ALA A 430 14.63 6.34 -7.28
C ALA A 430 15.01 7.22 -8.48
N ALA A 431 16.30 7.56 -8.57
CA ALA A 431 16.82 8.34 -9.67
C ALA A 431 16.52 7.64 -11.03
N PRO A 432 16.22 8.40 -12.09
CA PRO A 432 16.30 9.86 -12.21
C PRO A 432 15.04 10.62 -11.74
N ALA A 433 14.00 9.90 -11.28
CA ALA A 433 12.73 10.50 -10.89
C ALA A 433 12.72 11.03 -9.44
N GLY A 434 13.76 10.76 -8.66
CA GLY A 434 13.95 11.33 -7.33
C GLY A 434 15.20 10.80 -6.63
N ASP A 435 15.80 11.61 -5.78
CA ASP A 435 16.91 11.29 -4.91
C ASP A 435 16.48 10.69 -3.57
N LEU A 436 15.18 10.81 -3.19
CA LEU A 436 14.65 10.37 -1.90
C LEU A 436 15.08 8.94 -1.49
N LYS A 437 14.99 7.96 -2.39
CA LYS A 437 15.43 6.58 -2.12
C LYS A 437 16.95 6.47 -1.96
N ALA A 438 17.72 7.15 -2.82
CA ALA A 438 19.18 7.10 -2.78
C ALA A 438 19.75 7.75 -1.52
N GLN A 439 19.11 8.84 -1.07
CA GLN A 439 19.47 9.57 0.14
C GLN A 439 18.87 8.94 1.40
N GLN A 440 18.06 7.88 1.30
CA GLN A 440 17.36 7.25 2.42
C GLN A 440 16.55 8.27 3.23
N ASN A 441 15.89 9.19 2.52
CA ASN A 441 15.27 10.35 3.13
C ASN A 441 14.15 9.93 4.12
N PRO A 442 14.07 10.55 5.31
CA PRO A 442 13.06 10.23 6.34
C PRO A 442 11.61 10.29 5.86
N THR A 443 11.31 11.09 4.84
CA THR A 443 10.01 11.17 4.18
C THR A 443 9.51 9.81 3.67
N CYS A 444 10.39 8.89 3.27
CA CYS A 444 9.98 7.66 2.57
C CYS A 444 9.67 6.48 3.47
N ASN A 445 9.99 6.60 4.75
CA ASN A 445 9.96 5.48 5.65
C ASN A 445 9.26 5.87 6.93
N SER A 446 8.14 5.22 7.19
CA SER A 446 7.33 5.40 8.40
C SER A 446 8.12 5.20 9.69
N ARG A 447 9.16 4.36 9.71
CA ARG A 447 10.09 4.23 10.84
C ARG A 447 10.89 5.50 11.07
N GLN A 448 11.34 6.11 9.98
CA GLN A 448 12.27 7.24 9.98
C GLN A 448 11.54 8.60 9.94
N TYR A 449 10.23 8.60 9.69
CA TYR A 449 9.44 9.81 9.48
C TYR A 449 9.44 10.75 10.70
N SER A 450 9.96 11.96 10.48
CA SER A 450 10.10 13.03 11.50
C SER A 450 8.95 14.04 11.45
N GLY A 451 8.26 14.19 10.32
CA GLY A 451 7.16 15.12 10.13
C GLY A 451 6.98 15.50 8.68
N GLY A 452 5.91 16.25 8.40
CA GLY A 452 5.46 16.58 7.04
C GLY A 452 3.94 16.44 6.89
N LEU A 453 3.47 16.37 5.66
CA LEU A 453 2.07 16.31 5.25
C LEU A 453 1.30 15.16 5.89
N SER A 454 1.91 13.99 6.13
CA SER A 454 1.24 12.89 6.87
C SER A 454 1.00 13.21 8.34
N CYS A 455 1.58 14.31 8.83
CA CYS A 455 1.31 14.89 10.13
C CYS A 455 0.47 16.19 10.03
N CYS A 456 0.08 16.64 8.84
CA CYS A 456 -0.84 17.78 8.65
C CYS A 456 -2.30 17.30 8.51
N HIS A 457 -3.11 17.41 9.57
CA HIS A 457 -4.55 17.15 9.46
C HIS A 457 -5.38 18.31 10.01
N HIS A 458 -6.59 18.47 9.48
CA HIS A 458 -7.53 19.50 9.94
C HIS A 458 -7.81 19.36 11.44
N LYS A 459 -7.87 20.50 12.16
CA LYS A 459 -8.04 20.59 13.63
C LYS A 459 -6.93 19.96 14.47
N ARG A 460 -5.81 19.55 13.86
CA ARG A 460 -4.68 19.04 14.62
C ARG A 460 -4.01 20.15 15.43
N ILE A 461 -3.62 19.81 16.65
CA ILE A 461 -2.81 20.64 17.53
C ILE A 461 -1.34 20.31 17.28
N MET A 462 -0.58 21.32 16.83
CA MET A 462 0.84 21.21 16.49
C MET A 462 1.76 21.49 17.70
N LEU A 463 1.29 21.14 18.90
CA LEU A 463 2.01 21.26 20.17
C LEU A 463 2.08 19.88 20.83
N ASP A 464 3.13 19.66 21.63
CA ASP A 464 3.26 18.48 22.47
C ASP A 464 2.17 18.41 23.54
N ALA A 465 2.03 17.24 24.16
CA ALA A 465 1.01 16.97 25.17
C ALA A 465 1.23 17.81 26.45
N ASP A 466 2.48 18.12 26.77
CA ASP A 466 2.92 18.92 27.90
C ASP A 466 2.93 20.43 27.62
N GLN A 467 2.61 20.85 26.40
CA GLN A 467 2.54 22.26 26.01
C GLN A 467 1.13 22.81 26.18
N GLU A 468 1.03 24.03 26.72
CA GLU A 468 -0.25 24.70 26.96
C GLU A 468 -0.96 25.01 25.63
N ILE A 469 -2.19 24.52 25.51
CA ILE A 469 -3.07 24.83 24.39
C ILE A 469 -3.94 26.01 24.79
N ARG A 470 -3.82 27.08 24.00
CA ARG A 470 -4.66 28.25 24.14
C ARG A 470 -6.06 28.01 23.56
N PRO A 471 -7.14 28.37 24.28
CA PRO A 471 -8.52 28.05 23.86
C PRO A 471 -9.03 28.93 22.71
N GLU A 472 -8.38 30.05 22.40
CA GLU A 472 -8.86 31.01 21.40
C GLU A 472 -8.69 30.48 19.97
N LEU A 473 -9.72 30.64 19.15
CA LEU A 473 -9.65 30.33 17.71
C LEU A 473 -8.75 31.33 16.99
N LEU A 474 -7.83 30.81 16.17
CA LEU A 474 -6.96 31.63 15.32
C LEU A 474 -7.81 32.29 14.21
N ARG A 475 -7.97 33.61 14.29
CA ARG A 475 -8.61 34.42 13.24
C ARG A 475 -7.52 35.14 12.45
N TYR A 476 -7.36 34.77 11.19
CA TYR A 476 -6.45 35.44 10.27
C TYR A 476 -7.23 36.20 9.21
N HIS A 477 -6.67 37.32 8.75
CA HIS A 477 -7.22 38.14 7.68
C HIS A 477 -6.25 38.09 6.50
N MET A 478 -6.70 37.58 5.35
CA MET A 478 -5.91 37.62 4.11
C MET A 478 -6.36 38.82 3.27
N LYS A 479 -5.42 39.68 2.88
CA LYS A 479 -5.67 40.78 1.96
C LYS A 479 -5.09 40.42 0.60
N PHE A 480 -5.97 40.26 -0.39
CA PHE A 480 -5.58 40.02 -1.77
C PHE A 480 -5.65 41.34 -2.55
N ARG A 481 -4.66 41.58 -3.42
CA ARG A 481 -4.70 42.61 -4.44
C ARG A 481 -4.51 41.93 -5.78
N PHE A 482 -5.49 42.08 -6.65
CA PHE A 482 -5.44 41.53 -8.00
C PHE A 482 -5.07 42.65 -8.98
N TRP A 483 -4.12 42.36 -9.85
CA TRP A 483 -3.84 43.14 -11.05
C TRP A 483 -4.28 42.29 -12.23
N PHE A 484 -5.04 42.86 -13.15
CA PHE A 484 -5.50 42.15 -14.33
C PHE A 484 -5.34 43.01 -15.58
N GLN A 485 -5.24 42.36 -16.73
CA GLN A 485 -5.23 42.97 -18.04
C GLN A 485 -6.39 42.38 -18.86
N GLU A 486 -7.10 43.20 -19.63
CA GLU A 486 -8.16 42.71 -20.49
C GLU A 486 -7.60 41.91 -21.67
N TYR A 487 -8.25 40.77 -21.96
CA TYR A 487 -7.91 39.93 -23.11
C TYR A 487 -8.31 40.60 -24.42
N LYS A 488 -7.38 40.63 -25.39
CA LYS A 488 -7.60 41.09 -26.76
C LYS A 488 -7.35 39.91 -27.69
N PRO A 489 -8.34 39.48 -28.49
CA PRO A 489 -8.18 38.35 -29.39
C PRO A 489 -7.19 38.65 -30.51
N ALA A 490 -6.67 37.60 -31.14
CA ALA A 490 -5.83 37.74 -32.32
C ALA A 490 -6.60 38.36 -33.48
N THR A 491 -5.92 39.18 -34.27
CA THR A 491 -6.42 39.76 -35.53
C THR A 491 -5.46 39.40 -36.66
N SER A 492 -5.80 39.76 -37.90
CA SER A 492 -4.90 39.58 -39.04
C SER A 492 -3.59 40.39 -38.92
N ALA A 493 -3.55 41.43 -38.08
CA ALA A 493 -2.40 42.30 -37.90
C ALA A 493 -1.66 42.10 -36.56
N ALA A 494 -2.25 41.39 -35.59
CA ALA A 494 -1.67 41.25 -34.25
C ALA A 494 -2.04 39.91 -33.59
N LYS A 495 -1.11 39.35 -32.80
CA LYS A 495 -1.39 38.21 -31.93
C LYS A 495 -2.31 38.61 -30.77
N ALA A 496 -2.93 37.62 -30.12
CA ALA A 496 -3.70 37.86 -28.91
C ALA A 496 -2.83 38.50 -27.81
N SER A 497 -3.43 39.30 -26.92
CA SER A 497 -2.68 39.97 -25.84
C SER A 497 -2.18 39.04 -24.75
N HIS A 498 -2.68 37.80 -24.70
CA HIS A 498 -2.29 36.79 -23.73
C HIS A 498 -1.89 35.50 -24.46
N ALA A 499 -0.91 34.78 -23.91
CA ALA A 499 -0.61 33.41 -24.30
C ALA A 499 -1.37 32.45 -23.39
N ASP A 500 -1.79 31.31 -23.92
CA ASP A 500 -2.22 30.19 -23.09
C ASP A 500 -0.97 29.60 -22.40
N LEU A 501 -0.96 29.63 -21.06
CA LEU A 501 0.16 29.22 -20.22
C LEU A 501 -0.30 28.04 -19.36
N PRO A 502 -0.19 26.79 -19.85
CA PRO A 502 -0.54 25.63 -19.04
C PRO A 502 0.38 25.57 -17.82
N ARG A 503 -0.22 25.68 -16.64
CA ARG A 503 0.50 25.48 -15.38
C ARG A 503 0.57 23.98 -15.09
N ILE A 504 1.76 23.42 -15.20
CA ILE A 504 2.01 22.04 -14.81
C ILE A 504 2.41 22.05 -13.34
N TYR A 505 1.58 21.42 -12.51
CA TYR A 505 1.92 21.13 -11.13
C TYR A 505 2.62 19.78 -11.08
N TYR A 506 3.76 19.74 -10.40
CA TYR A 506 4.48 18.51 -10.13
C TYR A 506 4.87 18.50 -8.66
N GLN A 507 4.65 17.37 -8.00
CA GLN A 507 4.99 17.19 -6.59
C GLN A 507 6.51 17.07 -6.44
N THR A 508 7.03 17.52 -5.30
CA THR A 508 8.44 17.33 -4.94
C THR A 508 8.77 15.83 -4.99
N GLU A 509 9.78 15.47 -5.77
CA GLU A 509 10.30 14.09 -5.88
C GLU A 509 9.23 13.07 -6.33
N ALA A 510 8.61 13.34 -7.47
CA ALA A 510 7.52 12.56 -8.06
C ALA A 510 6.29 12.44 -7.16
N HIS A 511 6.02 11.27 -6.57
CA HIS A 511 4.77 11.00 -5.86
C HIS A 511 4.85 11.26 -4.35
N ALA A 512 6.01 11.72 -3.85
CA ALA A 512 6.23 11.92 -2.43
C ALA A 512 5.55 13.20 -1.90
N GLY A 513 5.60 14.30 -2.67
CA GLY A 513 4.94 15.57 -2.32
C GLY A 513 5.57 16.34 -1.15
N GLU A 514 6.68 15.86 -0.59
CA GLU A 514 7.48 16.56 0.41
C GLU A 514 8.92 16.02 0.41
N TYR A 515 9.80 16.72 1.13
CA TYR A 515 11.19 16.31 1.33
C TYR A 515 11.64 16.78 2.71
N ASP A 516 12.21 15.90 3.52
CA ASP A 516 12.81 16.27 4.81
C ASP A 516 14.29 16.64 4.65
N ILE A 517 14.69 17.83 5.08
CA ILE A 517 16.10 18.23 5.10
C ILE A 517 16.63 17.99 6.52
N PRO A 518 17.36 16.89 6.77
CA PRO A 518 17.91 16.60 8.09
C PRO A 518 18.99 17.64 8.46
N PRO A 519 19.34 17.76 9.76
CA PRO A 519 20.53 18.48 10.17
C PRO A 519 21.75 18.00 9.39
N ALA A 520 22.64 18.93 9.03
CA ALA A 520 23.83 18.60 8.24
C ALA A 520 24.71 17.53 8.91
N PHE A 521 24.72 17.45 10.25
CA PHE A 521 25.51 16.50 11.02
C PHE A 521 24.71 15.95 12.20
N ALA A 522 24.96 14.69 12.54
CA ALA A 522 24.61 14.16 13.86
C ALA A 522 25.54 14.76 14.93
N ARG A 523 24.98 15.13 16.10
CA ARG A 523 25.72 15.69 17.24
C ARG A 523 25.62 14.74 18.45
N PRO A 524 26.61 14.74 19.36
CA PRO A 524 26.51 14.00 20.62
C PRO A 524 25.23 14.38 21.38
N GLY A 525 24.44 13.37 21.77
CA GLY A 525 23.17 13.58 22.48
C GLY A 525 22.00 14.09 21.63
N HIS A 526 22.20 14.35 20.34
CA HIS A 526 21.17 14.81 19.40
C HIS A 526 21.17 13.92 18.15
N PRO A 527 20.62 12.71 18.23
CA PRO A 527 20.44 11.83 17.08
C PRO A 527 19.52 12.48 16.04
N VAL A 528 19.81 12.22 14.76
CA VAL A 528 18.94 12.66 13.67
C VAL A 528 17.86 11.60 13.49
N VAL A 529 16.59 11.96 13.71
CA VAL A 529 15.45 11.10 13.39
C VAL A 529 15.54 10.70 11.91
N GLY A 530 15.44 9.41 11.67
CA GLY A 530 15.67 8.80 10.37
C GLY A 530 17.09 8.31 10.14
N TYR A 531 18.09 8.89 10.79
CA TYR A 531 19.47 8.38 10.80
C TYR A 531 19.96 8.17 12.25
N PRO A 532 19.26 7.35 13.06
CA PRO A 532 19.51 7.27 14.51
C PRO A 532 20.91 6.75 14.88
N GLN A 533 21.58 6.04 13.96
CA GLN A 533 22.93 5.49 14.13
C GLN A 533 23.95 6.19 13.22
N TRP A 534 23.64 7.39 12.71
CA TRP A 534 24.56 8.12 11.84
C TRP A 534 25.80 8.55 12.62
N PRO A 535 27.02 8.35 12.06
CA PRO A 535 28.24 8.74 12.76
C PRO A 535 28.28 10.24 13.05
N VAL A 536 28.66 10.59 14.28
CA VAL A 536 28.82 11.99 14.72
C VAL A 536 29.83 12.70 13.82
N GLY A 537 29.55 13.95 13.46
CA GLY A 537 30.43 14.77 12.62
C GLY A 537 30.50 14.34 11.16
N THR A 538 29.73 13.32 10.74
CA THR A 538 29.62 12.91 9.34
C THR A 538 28.43 13.63 8.69
N PRO A 539 28.59 14.24 7.50
CA PRO A 539 27.49 14.83 6.75
C PRO A 539 26.36 13.82 6.53
N THR A 540 25.11 14.25 6.70
CA THR A 540 23.93 13.44 6.37
C THR A 540 23.82 13.21 4.86
N PRO A 541 23.13 12.15 4.39
CA PRO A 541 22.94 11.91 2.97
C PRO A 541 22.37 13.15 2.24
N GLY A 542 22.83 13.41 1.03
CA GLY A 542 22.47 14.62 0.25
C GLY A 542 23.20 15.89 0.70
N THR A 543 23.89 15.89 1.84
CA THR A 543 24.65 17.03 2.36
C THR A 543 26.13 16.96 1.95
N SER A 544 26.64 18.08 1.46
CA SER A 544 28.06 18.31 1.21
C SER A 544 28.51 19.56 1.95
N CYS A 545 29.70 19.55 2.54
CA CYS A 545 30.17 20.70 3.34
C CYS A 545 31.60 21.10 2.97
N LYS A 546 31.91 22.38 3.17
CA LYS A 546 33.22 23.01 2.99
C LYS A 546 33.61 23.76 4.26
N GLY A 547 34.92 23.99 4.43
CA GLY A 547 35.48 24.63 5.63
C GLY A 547 35.68 23.64 6.78
N SER A 548 35.82 24.16 8.00
CA SER A 548 36.16 23.39 9.20
C SER A 548 34.93 22.85 9.93
N CYS A 549 34.09 22.07 9.25
CA CYS A 549 32.85 21.53 9.83
C CYS A 549 33.07 20.42 10.89
N PRO A 550 32.12 20.19 11.83
CA PRO A 550 30.79 20.82 11.96
C PRO A 550 30.76 22.14 12.74
N ASP A 551 31.83 22.51 13.45
CA ASP A 551 31.82 23.62 14.43
C ASP A 551 32.69 24.84 14.03
N GLY A 552 33.39 24.77 12.91
CA GLY A 552 34.22 25.86 12.41
C GLY A 552 33.41 27.07 11.95
N PRO A 553 33.92 28.30 12.16
CA PRO A 553 33.22 29.53 11.74
C PRO A 553 33.11 29.68 10.22
N ASP A 554 33.87 28.89 9.46
CA ASP A 554 33.87 28.80 7.99
C ASP A 554 33.06 27.59 7.47
N CYS A 555 32.35 26.86 8.35
CA CYS A 555 31.58 25.69 7.97
C CYS A 555 30.36 26.09 7.13
N GLU A 556 30.35 25.67 5.87
CA GLU A 556 29.25 25.89 4.93
C GLU A 556 28.79 24.54 4.39
N CYS A 557 27.51 24.22 4.57
CA CYS A 557 26.91 22.98 4.11
C CYS A 557 25.81 23.25 3.09
N VAL A 558 25.83 22.48 2.01
CA VAL A 558 24.85 22.51 0.93
C VAL A 558 24.19 21.13 0.87
N HIS A 559 22.86 21.13 0.95
CA HIS A 559 22.06 19.94 0.71
C HIS A 559 21.53 19.99 -0.73
N THR A 560 21.74 18.93 -1.51
CA THR A 560 21.40 18.89 -2.94
C THR A 560 20.28 17.88 -3.19
N ILE A 561 19.24 18.35 -3.88
CA ILE A 561 18.11 17.55 -4.35
C ILE A 561 18.09 17.71 -5.87
N THR A 562 18.12 16.59 -6.59
CA THR A 562 18.21 16.56 -8.05
C THR A 562 17.00 15.85 -8.63
N TYR A 563 16.35 16.51 -9.58
CA TYR A 563 15.26 15.92 -10.34
C TYR A 563 15.45 16.19 -11.82
N HIS A 564 15.28 15.15 -12.64
CA HIS A 564 15.42 15.26 -14.09
C HIS A 564 14.06 15.17 -14.76
N TRP A 565 13.74 16.17 -15.57
CA TRP A 565 12.52 16.16 -16.36
C TRP A 565 12.81 16.39 -17.84
N THR A 566 12.19 15.58 -18.69
CA THR A 566 12.26 15.73 -20.15
C THR A 566 10.91 16.18 -20.65
N VAL A 567 10.89 17.31 -21.36
CA VAL A 567 9.67 17.86 -21.96
C VAL A 567 9.88 18.06 -23.45
N SER A 568 8.90 17.67 -24.26
CA SER A 568 8.89 17.88 -25.72
C SER A 568 7.72 18.79 -26.10
N ASN A 569 7.92 19.67 -27.07
CA ASN A 569 6.88 20.56 -27.63
C ASN A 569 6.30 21.59 -26.64
N ILE A 570 7.02 21.95 -25.58
CA ILE A 570 6.65 23.06 -24.69
C ILE A 570 7.78 24.08 -24.56
N ARG A 571 7.44 25.34 -24.33
CA ARG A 571 8.39 26.41 -23.97
C ARG A 571 8.26 26.68 -22.47
N LEU A 572 9.24 26.27 -21.68
CA LEU A 572 9.29 26.60 -20.26
C LEU A 572 9.50 28.11 -20.09
N ILE A 573 8.51 28.79 -19.48
CA ILE A 573 8.57 30.23 -19.18
C ILE A 573 9.06 30.48 -17.75
N TYR A 574 8.70 29.59 -16.83
CA TYR A 574 9.06 29.68 -15.41
C TYR A 574 9.00 28.28 -14.78
N ALA A 575 10.03 27.93 -14.00
CA ALA A 575 10.01 26.83 -13.05
C ALA A 575 10.19 27.44 -11.66
N GLY A 576 9.21 27.24 -10.77
CA GLY A 576 9.26 27.75 -9.41
C GLY A 576 9.23 26.60 -8.43
N GLY A 577 10.11 26.65 -7.44
CA GLY A 577 10.01 25.78 -6.27
C GLY A 577 8.85 26.19 -5.35
N HIS A 578 8.50 25.30 -4.44
CA HIS A 578 7.69 25.62 -3.28
C HIS A 578 8.43 25.12 -2.04
N CYS A 579 8.50 25.97 -1.04
CA CYS A 579 9.17 25.70 0.23
C CYS A 579 8.47 26.50 1.31
N HIS A 580 8.54 26.01 2.55
CA HIS A 580 7.92 26.69 3.68
C HIS A 580 8.96 27.54 4.40
N ALA A 581 8.63 28.83 4.60
CA ALA A 581 9.43 29.68 5.47
C ALA A 581 9.48 29.07 6.87
N PRO A 582 10.62 29.13 7.57
CA PRO A 582 11.89 29.80 7.25
C PRO A 582 12.94 28.85 6.64
N SER A 583 12.60 27.61 6.29
CA SER A 583 13.52 26.66 5.64
C SER A 583 13.94 27.13 4.25
N CYS A 584 13.29 28.18 3.79
CA CYS A 584 13.52 28.83 2.53
C CYS A 584 13.76 30.31 2.78
N ILE A 585 15.01 30.72 2.59
CA ILE A 585 15.44 32.12 2.71
C ILE A 585 15.17 32.84 1.38
N SER A 586 15.36 32.14 0.25
CA SER A 586 14.98 32.58 -1.10
C SER A 586 14.58 31.37 -1.95
N ILE A 587 13.77 31.62 -2.98
CA ILE A 587 13.54 30.72 -4.13
C ILE A 587 14.02 31.52 -5.33
N GLU A 588 15.17 31.17 -5.87
CA GLU A 588 15.83 31.85 -7.00
C GLU A 588 15.64 31.09 -8.31
#